data_AF-A0AAD4L072-F1
#
_entry.id   AF-A0AAD4L072-F1
#
_cell.length_a   1.000
_cell.length_b   1.000
_cell.length_c   1.000
_cell.angle_alpha   90.00
_cell.angle_beta   90.00
_cell.angle_gamma   90.00
#
_symmetry.space_group_name_H-M   'P 1'
#
loop_
_entity.id
_entity.type
_entity.pdbx_description
1 polymer ?
#
loop_
_entity_poly.entity_id
_entity_poly.type
_entity_poly.pdbx_seq_one_letter_code
_entity_poly.pdbx_strand_id
1 'polypeptide(L)'
;ATLSLLASVVSAGPILRTRDVSTSINTTSWPVSNFDVGCSPEACEYAFTVTRPAGPNNPGFNTSCTGSDYKIEWQACDDKSVVAKLIPRTYPLWEVNVKHSFASGSSNVDAFANGT
;
A
#
# COMPACT_ATOMS: atom_id res chain seq x y z
N ALA A 1 27.55 -57.26 -7.82
CA ALA A 1 27.34 -55.82 -7.71
C ALA A 1 26.08 -55.59 -6.90
N THR A 2 26.18 -54.92 -5.74
CA THR A 2 25.03 -54.55 -4.90
C THR A 2 25.25 -53.12 -4.39
N LEU A 3 24.52 -52.17 -4.96
CA LEU A 3 24.52 -50.76 -4.57
C LEU A 3 23.60 -50.60 -3.35
N SER A 4 24.14 -50.16 -2.20
CA SER A 4 23.33 -49.78 -1.04
C SER A 4 23.10 -48.26 -1.07
N LEU A 5 21.83 -47.87 -1.13
CA LEU A 5 21.38 -46.47 -1.19
C LEU A 5 21.51 -45.76 0.17
N LEU A 6 21.99 -44.51 0.12
CA LEU A 6 22.03 -43.54 1.22
C LEU A 6 20.61 -43.03 1.54
N ALA A 7 20.27 -42.92 2.82
CA ALA A 7 19.10 -42.19 3.29
C ALA A 7 19.54 -40.94 4.07
N SER A 8 19.43 -39.77 3.44
CA SER A 8 19.68 -38.47 4.08
C SER A 8 18.38 -37.96 4.68
N VAL A 9 18.31 -37.80 6.00
CA VAL A 9 17.17 -37.16 6.66
C VAL A 9 17.32 -35.64 6.58
N VAL A 10 16.48 -34.97 5.78
CA VAL A 10 16.35 -33.50 5.82
C VAL A 10 15.42 -33.14 6.97
N SER A 11 15.92 -32.44 7.99
CA SER A 11 15.06 -31.84 9.00
C SER A 11 14.45 -30.55 8.45
N ALA A 12 13.12 -30.55 8.27
CA ALA A 12 12.39 -29.33 7.99
C ALA A 12 12.14 -28.59 9.32
N GLY A 13 12.87 -27.50 9.55
CA GLY A 13 12.57 -26.59 10.65
C GLY A 13 11.30 -25.79 10.35
N PRO A 14 10.46 -25.46 11.34
CA PRO A 14 9.31 -24.60 11.12
C PRO A 14 9.78 -23.21 10.67
N ILE A 15 9.33 -22.79 9.49
CA ILE A 15 9.44 -21.40 9.06
C ILE A 15 8.51 -20.62 9.98
N LEU A 16 9.08 -19.94 10.97
CA LEU A 16 8.40 -18.85 11.67
C LEU A 16 8.11 -17.77 10.63
N ARG A 17 6.94 -17.84 9.99
CA ARG A 17 6.34 -16.68 9.34
C ARG A 17 6.04 -15.72 10.48
N THR A 18 6.94 -14.77 10.71
CA THR A 18 6.61 -13.53 11.39
C THR A 18 5.43 -12.97 10.62
N ARG A 19 4.23 -13.16 11.18
CA ARG A 19 3.07 -12.37 10.80
C ARG A 19 3.53 -10.95 11.11
N ASP A 20 3.82 -10.17 10.07
CA ASP A 20 3.92 -8.73 10.22
C ASP A 20 2.61 -8.32 10.88
N VAL A 21 2.65 -8.10 12.19
CA VAL A 21 1.65 -7.32 12.87
C VAL A 21 1.91 -5.90 12.36
N SER A 22 1.42 -5.63 11.15
CA SER A 22 1.17 -4.28 10.71
C SER A 22 0.20 -3.76 11.76
N THR A 23 0.73 -2.97 12.69
CA THR A 23 -0.02 -2.22 13.69
C THR A 23 -0.76 -1.11 12.93
N SER A 24 -1.65 -1.49 12.01
CA SER A 24 -2.32 -0.61 11.07
C SER A 24 -3.58 -0.04 11.69
N ILE A 25 -3.44 0.75 12.75
CA ILE A 25 -4.54 1.59 13.23
C ILE A 25 -4.03 2.92 13.74
N ASN A 26 -3.63 3.77 12.78
CA ASN A 26 -3.67 5.22 12.93
C ASN A 26 -4.17 5.76 11.58
N THR A 27 -5.48 5.67 11.32
CA THR A 27 -6.08 6.26 10.12
C THR A 27 -6.09 7.78 10.26
N THR A 28 -4.93 8.39 10.05
CA THR A 28 -4.81 9.84 9.85
C THR A 28 -5.55 10.17 8.55
N SER A 29 -6.19 11.33 8.45
CA SER A 29 -6.68 11.83 7.15
C SER A 29 -5.54 12.65 6.52
N TRP A 30 -5.27 12.42 5.23
CA TRP A 30 -4.29 13.20 4.48
C TRP A 30 -5.01 14.05 3.43
N PRO A 31 -4.69 15.35 3.34
CA PRO A 31 -5.34 16.24 2.40
C PRO A 31 -5.06 15.79 0.97
N VAL A 32 -6.13 15.69 0.20
CA VAL A 32 -6.13 15.45 -1.23
C VAL A 32 -6.56 16.71 -1.96
N SER A 33 -5.99 16.94 -3.13
CA SER A 33 -6.32 18.04 -4.02
C SER A 33 -6.35 17.57 -5.47
N ASN A 34 -6.97 18.36 -6.34
CA ASN A 34 -7.11 18.05 -7.77
C ASN A 34 -7.70 16.65 -8.02
N PHE A 35 -8.67 16.25 -7.19
CA PHE A 35 -9.33 14.96 -7.34
C PHE A 35 -10.23 14.97 -8.58
N ASP A 36 -9.95 14.06 -9.50
CA ASP A 36 -10.72 13.81 -10.70
C ASP A 36 -10.98 12.32 -10.84
N VAL A 37 -12.19 11.95 -11.26
CA VAL A 37 -12.60 10.56 -11.46
C VAL A 37 -13.54 10.43 -12.64
N GLY A 38 -13.19 9.53 -13.56
CA GLY A 38 -13.98 9.19 -14.73
C GLY A 38 -14.34 7.71 -14.71
N CYS A 39 -15.63 7.39 -14.71
CA CYS A 39 -16.10 6.02 -14.68
C CYS A 39 -16.70 5.60 -16.03
N SER A 40 -16.25 4.46 -16.53
CA SER A 40 -16.87 3.69 -17.61
C SER A 40 -17.61 2.48 -17.01
N PRO A 41 -18.41 1.73 -17.79
CA PRO A 41 -19.01 0.48 -17.32
C PRO A 41 -18.00 -0.58 -16.86
N GLU A 42 -16.75 -0.50 -17.32
CA GLU A 42 -15.70 -1.47 -16.98
C GLU A 42 -14.94 -1.08 -15.70
N ALA A 43 -14.67 0.22 -15.52
CA ALA A 43 -13.82 0.72 -14.45
C ALA A 43 -13.91 2.25 -14.29
N CYS A 44 -13.55 2.72 -13.10
CA CYS A 44 -13.23 4.11 -12.79
C CYS A 44 -11.72 4.34 -12.82
N GLU A 45 -11.32 5.37 -13.55
CA GLU A 45 -9.98 5.94 -13.50
C GLU A 45 -9.99 7.15 -12.57
N TYR A 46 -8.93 7.33 -11.79
CA TYR A 46 -8.82 8.42 -10.83
C TYR A 46 -7.45 9.08 -10.92
N ALA A 47 -7.43 10.38 -10.63
CA ALA A 47 -6.23 11.18 -10.49
C ALA A 47 -6.38 12.14 -9.30
N PHE A 48 -5.33 12.29 -8.50
CA PHE A 48 -5.30 13.27 -7.42
C PHE A 48 -3.87 13.56 -6.95
N THR A 49 -3.70 14.63 -6.18
CA THR A 49 -2.46 14.94 -5.46
C THR A 49 -2.70 14.78 -3.96
N VAL A 50 -1.86 14.00 -3.29
CA VAL A 50 -1.89 13.82 -1.82
C VAL A 50 -0.66 14.44 -1.21
N THR A 51 -0.86 15.18 -0.12
CA THR A 51 0.22 15.81 0.62
C THR A 51 0.17 15.40 2.07
N ARG A 52 1.35 15.19 2.65
CA ARG A 52 1.53 15.02 4.08
C ARG A 52 2.70 15.89 4.54
N PRO A 53 2.51 16.79 5.52
CA PRO A 53 3.63 17.55 6.08
C PRO A 53 4.60 16.61 6.81
N ALA A 54 5.89 16.97 6.78
CA ALA A 54 6.89 16.25 7.55
C ALA A 54 6.62 16.39 9.06
N GLY A 55 6.83 15.30 9.80
CA GLY A 55 6.71 15.27 11.25
C GLY A 55 7.86 14.49 11.88
N PRO A 56 7.95 14.46 13.23
CA PRO A 56 9.09 13.90 13.95
C PRO A 56 9.41 12.43 13.60
N ASN A 57 8.38 11.64 13.27
CA ASN A 57 8.48 10.19 13.09
C ASN A 57 8.10 9.70 11.70
N ASN A 58 7.77 10.60 10.76
CA ASN A 58 7.34 10.20 9.42
C ASN A 58 7.67 11.34 8.43
N PRO A 59 8.43 11.05 7.36
CA PRO A 59 8.78 12.05 6.37
C PRO A 59 7.55 12.64 5.69
N GLY A 60 7.67 13.89 5.29
CA GLY A 60 6.66 14.54 4.47
C GLY A 60 6.76 14.07 3.04
N PHE A 61 5.64 14.12 2.33
CA PHE A 61 5.60 13.87 0.89
C PHE A 61 4.54 14.75 0.23
N ASN A 62 4.71 14.97 -1.06
CA ASN A 62 3.72 15.56 -1.94
C ASN A 62 3.85 14.84 -3.28
N THR A 63 2.82 14.09 -3.65
CA THR A 63 2.85 13.26 -4.86
C THR A 63 1.51 13.23 -5.55
N SER A 64 1.56 13.16 -6.88
CA SER A 64 0.41 12.83 -7.69
C SER A 64 0.24 11.31 -7.75
N CYS A 65 -1.01 10.87 -7.79
CA CYS A 65 -1.41 9.48 -7.87
C CYS A 65 -2.44 9.35 -8.99
N THR A 66 -2.22 8.38 -9.86
CA THR A 66 -3.17 8.00 -10.91
C THR A 66 -3.39 6.50 -10.84
N GLY A 67 -4.61 6.05 -11.10
CA GLY A 67 -4.89 4.62 -11.15
C GLY A 67 -6.29 4.30 -11.64
N SER A 68 -6.64 3.03 -11.55
CA SER A 68 -7.95 2.52 -11.91
C SER A 68 -8.45 1.51 -10.88
N ASP A 69 -9.75 1.53 -10.55
CA ASP A 69 -10.37 0.52 -9.69
C ASP A 69 -10.50 -0.86 -10.35
N TYR A 70 -10.25 -0.97 -11.66
CA TYR A 70 -10.10 -2.25 -12.37
C TYR A 70 -9.01 -3.12 -11.70
N LYS A 71 -7.95 -2.46 -11.25
CA LYS A 71 -6.90 -3.06 -10.44
C LYS A 71 -7.28 -2.86 -8.97
N ILE A 72 -7.85 -3.89 -8.37
CA ILE A 72 -8.16 -3.94 -6.91
C ILE A 72 -6.91 -3.79 -6.00
N GLU A 73 -5.72 -3.78 -6.60
CA GLU A 73 -4.44 -3.66 -5.91
C GLU A 73 -4.03 -2.20 -5.67
N TRP A 74 -3.11 -2.02 -4.72
CA TRP A 74 -2.45 -0.75 -4.50
C TRP A 74 -1.62 -0.34 -5.72
N GLN A 75 -1.81 0.89 -6.20
CA GLN A 75 -1.14 1.44 -7.36
C GLN A 75 -0.13 2.50 -6.91
N ALA A 76 1.09 2.43 -7.45
CA ALA A 76 2.14 3.37 -7.10
C ALA A 76 1.84 4.78 -7.63
N CYS A 77 2.03 5.76 -6.77
CA CYS A 77 2.02 7.17 -7.14
C CYS A 77 3.33 7.54 -7.85
N ASP A 78 3.50 8.81 -8.20
CA ASP A 78 4.77 9.32 -8.77
C ASP A 78 5.94 9.08 -7.82
N ASP A 79 5.76 9.41 -6.54
CA ASP A 79 6.61 8.93 -5.46
C ASP A 79 6.33 7.44 -5.21
N LYS A 80 7.32 6.59 -5.49
CA LYS A 80 7.22 5.13 -5.38
C LYS A 80 7.19 4.62 -3.93
N SER A 81 7.46 5.48 -2.95
CA SER A 81 7.22 5.18 -1.53
C SER A 81 5.73 5.29 -1.15
N VAL A 82 4.91 5.89 -2.02
CA VAL A 82 3.47 6.08 -1.81
C VAL A 82 2.68 5.23 -2.79
N VAL A 83 1.67 4.53 -2.27
CA VAL A 83 0.70 3.79 -3.07
C VAL A 83 -0.71 4.20 -2.69
N ALA A 84 -1.62 4.16 -3.65
CA ALA A 84 -3.01 4.53 -3.47
C ALA A 84 -3.96 3.47 -4.06
N LYS A 85 -5.19 3.46 -3.57
CA LYS A 85 -6.29 2.72 -4.20
C LYS A 85 -7.59 3.48 -4.02
N LEU A 86 -8.41 3.47 -5.06
CA LEU A 86 -9.79 3.93 -4.99
C LEU A 86 -10.66 2.77 -4.49
N ILE A 87 -11.49 3.07 -3.50
CA ILE A 87 -12.53 2.18 -3.01
C ILE A 87 -13.86 2.74 -3.53
N PRO A 88 -14.52 2.06 -4.48
CA PRO A 88 -15.80 2.52 -4.99
C PRO A 88 -16.84 2.54 -3.86
N ARG A 89 -17.57 3.65 -3.78
CA ARG A 89 -18.75 3.85 -2.92
C ARG A 89 -19.94 4.21 -3.80
N THR A 90 -21.13 4.31 -3.22
CA THR A 90 -22.31 4.76 -3.96
C THR A 90 -22.11 6.20 -4.41
N TYR A 91 -22.24 6.44 -5.72
CA TYR A 91 -22.15 7.77 -6.31
C TYR A 91 -23.00 8.81 -5.54
N PRO A 92 -22.48 10.03 -5.29
CA PRO A 92 -21.23 10.63 -5.79
C PRO A 92 -20.06 10.50 -4.79
N LEU A 93 -20.06 9.49 -3.93
CA LEU A 93 -19.00 9.31 -2.94
C LEU A 93 -17.89 8.42 -3.50
N TRP A 94 -16.65 8.78 -3.17
CA TRP A 94 -15.47 7.97 -3.43
C TRP A 94 -14.60 7.97 -2.19
N GLU A 95 -13.95 6.86 -1.92
CA GLU A 95 -12.97 6.77 -0.85
C GLU A 95 -11.62 6.43 -1.44
N VAL A 96 -10.61 7.24 -1.12
CA VAL A 96 -9.23 6.97 -1.51
C VAL A 96 -8.48 6.52 -0.27
N ASN A 97 -7.82 5.37 -0.36
CA ASN A 97 -6.89 4.93 0.67
C ASN A 97 -5.48 5.19 0.16
N VAL A 98 -4.60 5.69 1.02
CA VAL A 98 -3.20 5.98 0.72
C VAL A 98 -2.32 5.28 1.74
N LYS A 99 -1.21 4.71 1.27
CA LYS A 99 -0.17 4.12 2.10
C LYS A 99 1.18 4.75 1.76
N HIS A 100 1.94 5.13 2.77
CA HIS A 100 3.31 5.63 2.65
C HIS A 100 4.27 4.68 3.37
N SER A 101 5.27 4.17 2.65
CA SER A 101 6.28 3.24 3.15
C SER A 101 7.63 3.95 3.25
N PHE A 102 8.17 4.10 4.46
CA PHE A 102 9.40 4.87 4.69
C PHE A 102 10.31 4.21 5.74
N ALA A 103 11.60 4.53 5.68
CA ALA A 103 12.58 4.08 6.66
C ALA A 103 12.46 4.89 7.97
N SER A 104 12.44 4.19 9.10
CA SER A 104 12.45 4.76 10.44
C SER A 104 13.46 3.99 11.30
N GLY A 105 14.62 4.59 11.55
CA GLY A 105 15.75 3.91 12.18
C GLY A 105 16.23 2.74 11.32
N SER A 106 16.27 1.53 11.90
CA SER A 106 16.71 0.30 11.23
C SER A 106 15.56 -0.52 10.61
N SER A 107 14.37 0.06 10.46
CA SER A 107 13.17 -0.65 9.98
C SER A 107 12.40 0.17 8.95
N ASN A 108 11.63 -0.51 8.10
CA ASN A 108 10.65 0.13 7.23
C ASN A 108 9.28 0.14 7.92
N VAL A 109 8.57 1.26 7.80
CA VAL A 109 7.27 1.50 8.43
C VAL A 109 6.26 1.85 7.35
N ASP A 110 5.06 1.26 7.45
CA ASP A 110 3.92 1.59 6.62
C ASP A 110 2.93 2.46 7.42
N ALA A 111 2.63 3.66 6.90
CA ALA A 111 1.57 4.52 7.41
C ALA A 111 0.38 4.52 6.44
N PHE A 112 -0.84 4.45 6.98
CA PHE A 112 -2.07 4.40 6.20
C PHE A 112 -2.98 5.58 6.53
N ALA A 113 -3.69 6.07 5.53
CA ALA A 113 -4.60 7.18 5.66
C ALA A 113 -5.73 7.11 4.65
N ASN A 114 -6.83 7.78 4.99
CA ASN A 114 -7.85 8.12 4.01
C ASN A 114 -7.48 9.47 3.39
N GLY A 115 -7.52 9.53 2.06
CA GLY A 115 -7.48 10.80 1.34
C GLY A 115 -8.79 11.56 1.55
N THR A 116 -8.70 12.83 1.91
CA THR A 116 -9.87 13.70 2.19
C THR A 116 -9.74 15.04 1.51
#